data_AF-A0A2S6VHU9-F1
#
_entry.id   AF-A0A2S6VHU9-F1
#
_cell.length_a   1.000
_cell.length_b   1.000
_cell.length_c   1.000
_cell.angle_alpha   90.00
_cell.angle_beta   90.00
_cell.angle_gamma   90.00
#
_symmetry.space_group_name_H-M   'P 1'
#
loop_
_entity.id
_entity.type
_entity.pdbx_description
1 polymer ?
#
loop_
_entity_poly.entity_id
_entity_poly.type
_entity_poly.pdbx_seq_one_letter_code
_entity_poly.pdbx_strand_id
1 'polypeptide(L)'
;MWQQLTSVVVGTFLTLFPVTNPVGAIPIFYGLTGATTKFYRLRQARQTAINVVLVLGVFLLAGREILSFFGISLGVLRIAGGLLIAHTAWEMVTARQRLTVPESDEAIDKDDISFTPMAIPIISGPGAIGVVIGFAASNSGWIDNIGCLVGIVLLGATIYLCLALGEPLVGILGKNGLGALNRVLGFFILAIAVQFIADGSVTLLREAAPNLLR
;
A
#
# COMPACT_ATOMS: atom_id res chain seq x y z
N MET A 1 6.21 -19.07 -18.85
CA MET A 1 6.09 -19.21 -17.37
C MET A 1 7.03 -18.26 -16.63
N TRP A 2 8.36 -18.39 -16.76
CA TRP A 2 9.31 -17.50 -16.05
C TRP A 2 9.13 -16.01 -16.35
N GLN A 3 8.99 -15.62 -17.63
CA GLN A 3 8.75 -14.22 -18.03
C GLN A 3 7.43 -13.66 -17.47
N GLN A 4 6.36 -14.46 -17.44
CA GLN A 4 5.06 -14.07 -16.88
C GLN A 4 5.15 -13.88 -15.35
N LEU A 5 5.81 -14.80 -14.66
CA LEU A 5 5.99 -14.67 -13.21
C LEU A 5 6.79 -13.40 -12.88
N THR A 6 7.87 -13.13 -13.61
CA THR A 6 8.67 -11.92 -13.40
C THR A 6 7.88 -10.64 -13.69
N SER A 7 7.03 -10.61 -14.73
CA SER A 7 6.24 -9.42 -15.05
C SER A 7 5.19 -9.13 -13.98
N VAL A 8 4.53 -10.17 -13.46
CA VAL A 8 3.53 -10.03 -12.39
C VAL A 8 4.18 -9.59 -11.07
N VAL A 9 5.33 -10.17 -10.72
CA VAL A 9 6.09 -9.79 -9.52
C VAL A 9 6.49 -8.31 -9.58
N VAL A 10 7.10 -7.89 -10.70
CA VAL A 10 7.56 -6.52 -10.89
C VAL A 10 6.37 -5.55 -10.94
N GLY A 11 5.30 -5.89 -11.66
CA GLY A 11 4.09 -5.06 -11.73
C GLY A 11 3.42 -4.88 -10.36
N THR A 12 3.31 -5.96 -9.58
CA THR A 12 2.76 -5.93 -8.22
C THR A 12 3.60 -5.03 -7.32
N PHE A 13 4.92 -5.20 -7.34
CA PHE A 13 5.84 -4.40 -6.53
C PHE A 13 5.80 -2.92 -6.92
N LEU A 14 5.90 -2.59 -8.21
CA LEU A 14 5.91 -1.21 -8.70
C LEU A 14 4.58 -0.48 -8.45
N THR A 15 3.47 -1.22 -8.38
CA THR A 15 2.17 -0.64 -8.03
C THR A 15 2.04 -0.44 -6.52
N LEU A 16 2.41 -1.44 -5.71
CA LEU A 16 2.21 -1.38 -4.26
C LEU A 16 3.25 -0.54 -3.53
N PHE A 17 4.50 -0.51 -3.99
CA PHE A 17 5.57 0.27 -3.36
C PHE A 17 5.19 1.76 -3.17
N PRO A 18 4.76 2.48 -4.21
CA PRO A 18 4.35 3.87 -4.05
C PRO A 18 3.07 3.98 -3.21
N VAL A 19 2.07 3.11 -3.42
CA VAL A 19 0.79 3.15 -2.69
C VAL A 19 0.95 2.93 -1.19
N THR A 20 1.84 2.02 -0.77
CA THR A 20 2.12 1.72 0.64
C THR A 20 3.13 2.67 1.28
N ASN A 21 3.77 3.52 0.47
CA ASN A 21 4.73 4.55 0.86
C ASN A 21 5.64 4.18 2.06
N PRO A 22 6.48 3.13 1.94
CA PRO A 22 7.32 2.67 3.04
C PRO A 22 8.30 3.75 3.53
N VAL A 23 8.69 4.68 2.65
CA VAL A 23 9.57 5.80 2.98
C VAL A 23 8.84 6.84 3.84
N GLY A 24 7.60 7.19 3.49
CA GLY A 24 6.78 8.10 4.30
C GLY A 24 6.35 7.52 5.65
N ALA A 25 6.35 6.19 5.79
CA ALA A 25 6.08 5.52 7.07
C ALA A 25 7.23 5.68 8.09
N ILE A 26 8.47 5.96 7.63
CA ILE A 26 9.65 6.10 8.49
C ILE A 26 9.46 7.15 9.60
N PRO A 27 9.13 8.43 9.31
CA PRO A 27 8.99 9.44 10.36
C PRO A 27 7.89 9.11 11.37
N ILE A 28 6.82 8.44 10.94
CA ILE A 28 5.74 7.99 11.84
C ILE A 28 6.27 6.87 12.76
N PHE A 29 6.93 5.88 12.19
CA PHE A 29 7.53 4.76 12.93
C PHE A 29 8.57 5.24 13.95
N TYR A 30 9.45 6.17 13.57
CA TYR A 30 10.46 6.74 14.48
C TYR A 30 9.85 7.70 15.51
N GLY A 31 8.72 8.34 15.20
CA GLY A 31 7.92 9.07 16.18
C GLY A 31 7.36 8.16 17.28
N LEU A 32 6.87 6.98 16.91
CA LEU A 32 6.31 5.99 17.84
C LEU A 32 7.38 5.17 18.59
N THR A 33 8.60 5.05 18.04
CA THR A 33 9.71 4.25 18.63
C THR A 33 10.84 5.09 19.20
N GLY A 34 10.65 6.42 19.31
CA GLY A 34 11.72 7.36 19.66
C GLY A 34 12.38 7.09 21.01
N ALA A 35 11.62 6.68 22.03
CA ALA A 35 12.12 6.43 23.39
C ALA A 35 12.54 4.96 23.66
N THR A 36 12.60 4.12 22.62
CA THR A 36 12.77 2.66 22.75
C THR A 36 14.16 2.19 22.32
N THR A 37 14.51 0.96 22.70
CA THR A 37 15.79 0.35 22.32
C THR A 37 15.85 0.00 20.83
N LYS A 38 17.05 0.01 20.24
CA LYS A 38 17.27 -0.41 18.85
C LYS A 38 16.77 -1.83 18.58
N PHE A 39 16.89 -2.73 19.56
CA PHE A 39 16.39 -4.10 19.46
C PHE A 39 14.86 -4.14 19.35
N TYR A 40 14.17 -3.40 20.20
CA TYR A 40 12.70 -3.26 20.11
C TYR A 40 12.30 -2.70 18.75
N ARG A 41 12.96 -1.63 18.30
CA ARG A 41 12.68 -1.00 17.00
C ARG A 41 12.83 -1.98 15.82
N LEU A 42 13.91 -2.77 15.77
CA LEU A 42 14.10 -3.77 14.71
C LEU A 42 13.06 -4.89 14.78
N ARG A 43 12.66 -5.30 15.98
CA ARG A 43 11.59 -6.29 16.17
C ARG A 43 10.25 -5.75 15.64
N GLN A 44 9.90 -4.51 15.99
CA GLN A 44 8.67 -3.85 15.53
C GLN A 44 8.67 -3.64 14.02
N ALA A 45 9.80 -3.24 13.42
CA ALA A 45 9.94 -3.12 11.97
C ALA A 45 9.71 -4.45 11.26
N ARG A 46 10.29 -5.54 11.77
CA ARG A 46 10.10 -6.90 11.23
C ARG A 46 8.65 -7.35 11.35
N GLN A 47 8.05 -7.16 12.52
CA GLN A 47 6.67 -7.55 12.75
C GLN A 47 5.71 -6.74 11.87
N THR A 48 5.99 -5.45 11.65
CA THR A 48 5.22 -4.59 10.74
C THR A 48 5.24 -5.15 9.33
N ALA A 49 6.42 -5.47 8.81
CA ALA A 49 6.58 -6.05 7.48
C ALA A 49 5.84 -7.39 7.33
N ILE A 50 5.93 -8.27 8.33
CA ILE A 50 5.20 -9.54 8.36
C ILE A 50 3.69 -9.30 8.36
N ASN A 51 3.20 -8.42 9.22
CA ASN A 51 1.78 -8.08 9.32
C ASN A 51 1.25 -7.51 7.99
N VAL A 52 2.00 -6.63 7.33
CA VAL A 52 1.63 -6.09 6.00
C VAL A 52 1.53 -7.20 4.96
N VAL A 53 2.50 -8.11 4.91
CA VAL A 53 2.48 -9.26 3.99
C VAL A 53 1.28 -10.16 4.27
N LEU A 54 0.98 -10.43 5.55
CA LEU A 54 -0.17 -11.25 5.94
C LEU A 54 -1.49 -10.59 5.56
N VAL A 55 -1.68 -9.30 5.89
CA VAL A 55 -2.89 -8.56 5.57
C VAL A 55 -3.13 -8.53 4.06
N LEU A 56 -2.13 -8.10 3.29
CA LEU A 56 -2.25 -8.05 1.83
C LEU A 56 -2.39 -9.46 1.23
N GLY A 57 -1.68 -10.46 1.74
CA GLY A 57 -1.80 -11.85 1.29
C GLY A 57 -3.20 -12.41 1.52
N VAL A 58 -3.83 -12.13 2.66
CA VAL A 58 -5.22 -12.54 2.94
C VAL A 58 -6.18 -11.89 1.94
N PHE A 59 -6.07 -10.58 1.70
CA PHE A 59 -6.93 -9.91 0.71
C PHE A 59 -6.66 -10.33 -0.73
N LEU A 60 -5.43 -10.75 -1.07
CA LEU A 60 -5.12 -11.32 -2.37
C LEU A 60 -5.88 -12.64 -2.60
N LEU A 61 -5.95 -13.49 -1.57
CA LEU A 61 -6.60 -14.79 -1.67
C LEU A 61 -8.14 -14.67 -1.53
N ALA A 62 -8.62 -13.81 -0.65
CA ALA A 62 -10.04 -13.62 -0.38
C ALA A 62 -10.71 -12.64 -1.34
N GLY A 63 -9.96 -11.79 -2.05
CA GLY A 63 -10.48 -10.65 -2.79
C GLY A 63 -11.56 -10.99 -3.81
N ARG A 64 -11.40 -12.09 -4.55
CA ARG A 64 -12.40 -12.56 -5.53
C ARG A 64 -13.72 -12.97 -4.87
N GLU A 65 -13.64 -13.69 -3.75
CA GLU A 65 -14.82 -14.13 -3.00
C GLU A 65 -15.51 -12.97 -2.30
N ILE A 66 -14.75 -12.00 -1.78
CA ILE A 66 -15.30 -10.75 -1.25
C ILE A 66 -16.09 -10.03 -2.36
N LEU A 67 -15.52 -9.93 -3.55
CA LEU A 67 -16.15 -9.23 -4.66
C LEU A 67 -17.43 -9.93 -5.14
N SER A 68 -17.41 -11.26 -5.24
CA SER A 68 -18.57 -12.05 -5.63
C SER A 68 -19.69 -11.97 -4.58
N PHE A 69 -19.34 -12.01 -3.29
CA PHE A 69 -20.28 -11.91 -2.18
C PHE A 69 -21.06 -10.59 -2.18
N PHE A 70 -20.37 -9.47 -2.45
CA PHE A 70 -20.99 -8.15 -2.54
C PHE A 70 -21.58 -7.82 -3.91
N GLY A 71 -21.37 -8.67 -4.93
CA GLY A 71 -21.82 -8.42 -6.30
C GLY A 71 -21.17 -7.18 -6.95
N ILE A 72 -19.94 -6.85 -6.55
CA ILE A 72 -19.22 -5.67 -7.06
C ILE A 72 -18.49 -6.05 -8.34
N SER A 73 -18.50 -5.20 -9.37
CA SER A 73 -17.69 -5.47 -10.56
C SER A 73 -16.24 -5.03 -10.38
N LEU A 74 -15.34 -5.66 -11.12
CA LEU A 74 -13.91 -5.32 -11.10
C LEU A 74 -13.68 -3.85 -11.51
N GLY A 75 -14.48 -3.33 -12.44
CA GLY A 75 -14.46 -1.92 -12.84
C GLY A 75 -14.79 -0.97 -11.68
N VAL A 76 -15.87 -1.25 -10.92
CA VAL A 76 -16.24 -0.46 -9.73
C VAL A 76 -15.12 -0.48 -8.69
N LEU A 77 -14.53 -1.64 -8.43
CA LEU A 77 -13.44 -1.77 -7.46
C LEU A 77 -12.21 -0.96 -7.87
N ARG A 78 -11.82 -0.98 -9.15
CA ARG A 78 -10.68 -0.19 -9.66
C ARG A 78 -10.91 1.31 -9.48
N ILE A 79 -12.13 1.78 -9.72
CA ILE A 79 -12.49 3.19 -9.47
C ILE A 79 -12.43 3.50 -7.97
N ALA A 80 -13.04 2.68 -7.11
CA ALA A 80 -13.04 2.90 -5.67
C ALA A 80 -11.62 2.87 -5.08
N GLY A 81 -10.81 1.88 -5.45
CA GLY A 81 -9.40 1.79 -5.06
C GLY A 81 -8.59 2.97 -5.58
N GLY A 82 -8.78 3.35 -6.85
CA GLY A 82 -8.16 4.53 -7.44
C GLY A 82 -8.52 5.83 -6.70
N LEU A 83 -9.77 6.01 -6.26
CA LEU A 83 -10.18 7.17 -5.46
C LEU A 83 -9.49 7.21 -4.10
N LEU A 84 -9.36 6.07 -3.42
CA LEU A 84 -8.64 5.99 -2.14
C LEU A 84 -7.15 6.31 -2.31
N ILE A 85 -6.52 5.80 -3.37
CA ILE A 85 -5.12 6.09 -3.71
C ILE A 85 -4.95 7.56 -4.10
N ALA A 86 -5.89 8.13 -4.85
CA ALA A 86 -5.87 9.55 -5.21
C ALA A 86 -5.96 10.44 -3.96
N HIS A 87 -6.78 10.05 -2.99
CA HIS A 87 -6.90 10.74 -1.72
C HIS A 87 -5.58 10.72 -0.93
N THR A 88 -4.95 9.54 -0.77
CA THR A 88 -3.65 9.45 -0.07
C THR A 88 -2.54 10.21 -0.80
N ALA A 89 -2.50 10.12 -2.13
CA ALA A 89 -1.58 10.88 -2.95
C ALA A 89 -1.76 12.40 -2.80
N TRP A 90 -3.02 12.86 -2.76
CA TRP A 90 -3.36 14.26 -2.60
C TRP A 90 -2.89 14.80 -1.24
N GLU A 91 -3.07 14.04 -0.16
CA GLU A 91 -2.56 14.41 1.17
C GLU A 91 -1.03 14.52 1.19
N MET A 92 -0.34 13.61 0.50
CA MET A 92 1.13 13.63 0.36
C MET A 92 1.62 14.86 -0.43
N VAL A 93 0.98 15.19 -1.55
CA VAL A 93 1.34 16.34 -2.39
C VAL A 93 1.05 17.68 -1.68
N THR A 94 -0.10 17.79 -1.02
CA THR A 94 -0.52 19.03 -0.35
C THR A 94 0.14 19.24 1.01
N ALA A 95 1.02 18.32 1.44
CA ALA A 95 1.63 18.29 2.77
C ALA A 95 0.60 18.35 3.91
N ARG A 96 -0.63 17.90 3.62
CA ARG A 96 -1.73 17.82 4.57
C ARG A 96 -1.78 16.45 5.23
N GLN A 97 -0.66 15.71 5.22
CA GLN A 97 -0.39 14.73 6.26
C GLN A 97 -0.34 15.50 7.58
N ARG A 98 -1.54 15.76 8.13
CA ARG A 98 -1.68 15.92 9.55
C ARG A 98 -0.99 14.69 10.10
N LEU A 99 0.08 14.90 10.86
CA LEU A 99 0.39 14.03 11.96
C LEU A 99 -0.79 14.14 12.96
N THR A 100 -2.01 13.84 12.52
CA THR A 100 -2.97 13.15 13.37
C THR A 100 -2.27 11.80 13.53
N VAL A 101 -1.73 11.36 14.66
CA VAL A 101 -2.06 11.67 16.06
C VAL A 101 -3.55 11.94 16.26
N PRO A 102 -4.51 11.16 15.72
CA PRO A 102 -5.60 10.82 16.61
C PRO A 102 -5.03 9.81 17.62
N GLU A 103 -5.21 10.05 18.91
CA GLU A 103 -4.83 9.14 20.00
C GLU A 103 -3.33 9.09 20.37
N SER A 104 -2.70 10.27 20.57
CA SER A 104 -1.51 10.34 21.43
C SER A 104 -1.77 9.88 22.87
N ASP A 105 -3.02 9.66 23.27
CA ASP A 105 -3.34 9.24 24.64
C ASP A 105 -3.50 7.72 24.78
N GLU A 106 -3.68 6.95 23.69
CA GLU A 106 -3.77 5.47 23.76
C GLU A 106 -2.53 4.73 23.25
N ALA A 107 -1.65 5.39 22.47
CA ALA A 107 -0.46 4.77 21.89
C ALA A 107 0.78 4.80 22.80
N ILE A 108 0.77 5.63 23.85
CA ILE A 108 1.92 5.78 24.77
C ILE A 108 2.12 4.51 25.63
N ASP A 109 1.15 3.60 25.68
CA ASP A 109 1.17 2.42 26.55
C ASP A 109 0.99 1.06 25.81
N LYS A 110 1.10 1.04 24.47
CA LYS A 110 1.02 -0.22 23.70
C LYS A 110 2.41 -0.82 23.45
N ASP A 111 2.62 -2.02 24.00
CA ASP A 111 3.80 -2.89 23.78
C ASP A 111 4.00 -3.30 22.31
N ASP A 112 2.99 -3.12 21.45
CA ASP A 112 3.03 -3.50 20.04
C ASP A 112 2.39 -2.43 19.13
N ILE A 113 3.24 -1.74 18.37
CA ILE A 113 2.83 -0.75 17.37
C ILE A 113 2.78 -1.36 15.95
N SER A 114 3.28 -2.58 15.78
CA SER A 114 3.53 -3.18 14.47
C SER A 114 2.27 -3.55 13.72
N PHE A 115 1.20 -3.89 14.45
CA PHE A 115 -0.10 -4.18 13.85
C PHE A 115 -0.91 -2.88 13.70
N THR A 116 -1.20 -2.22 14.82
CA THR A 116 -1.87 -0.92 14.84
C THR A 116 -0.95 0.13 15.48
N PRO A 117 -0.71 1.28 14.82
CA PRO A 117 -1.26 1.71 13.54
C PRO A 117 -0.41 1.32 12.30
N MET A 118 0.75 0.68 12.49
CA MET A 118 1.76 0.58 11.42
C MET A 118 1.32 -0.28 10.24
N ALA A 119 0.94 -1.54 10.46
CA ALA A 119 0.45 -2.38 9.37
C ALA A 119 -0.95 -1.92 8.91
N ILE A 120 -1.87 -1.69 9.85
CA ILE A 120 -3.19 -1.12 9.60
C ILE A 120 -3.39 0.08 10.53
N PRO A 121 -3.76 1.28 10.03
CA PRO A 121 -4.11 1.59 8.64
C PRO A 121 -2.96 2.19 7.80
N ILE A 122 -1.78 2.41 8.37
CA ILE A 122 -0.77 3.28 7.73
C ILE A 122 -0.22 2.67 6.43
N ILE A 123 0.30 1.43 6.48
CA ILE A 123 0.98 0.82 5.32
C ILE A 123 0.00 0.02 4.46
N SER A 124 -0.75 -0.91 5.06
CA SER A 124 -1.80 -1.71 4.39
C SER A 124 -3.15 -1.01 4.45
N GLY A 125 -3.17 0.30 4.21
CA GLY A 125 -4.40 1.09 4.23
C GLY A 125 -5.41 0.68 3.15
N PRO A 126 -6.60 1.29 3.16
CA PRO A 126 -7.68 0.97 2.22
C PRO A 126 -7.26 1.01 0.74
N GLY A 127 -6.37 1.93 0.37
CA GLY A 127 -5.82 2.01 -1.00
C GLY A 127 -5.00 0.78 -1.38
N ALA A 128 -4.08 0.32 -0.53
CA ALA A 128 -3.27 -0.86 -0.77
C ALA A 128 -4.11 -2.15 -0.83
N ILE A 129 -5.10 -2.27 0.08
CA ILE A 129 -6.06 -3.38 0.07
C ILE A 129 -6.86 -3.39 -1.24
N GLY A 130 -7.38 -2.23 -1.67
CA GLY A 130 -8.12 -2.10 -2.93
C GLY A 130 -7.32 -2.53 -4.16
N VAL A 131 -6.03 -2.15 -4.24
CA VAL A 131 -5.12 -2.60 -5.31
C VAL A 131 -4.99 -4.11 -5.33
N VAL A 132 -4.75 -4.73 -4.17
CA VAL A 132 -4.54 -6.18 -4.08
C VAL A 132 -5.80 -6.97 -4.43
N ILE A 133 -6.98 -6.52 -4.00
CA ILE A 133 -8.25 -7.13 -4.44
C ILE A 133 -8.41 -6.97 -5.96
N GLY A 134 -7.99 -5.84 -6.53
CA GLY A 134 -7.97 -5.62 -7.98
C GLY A 134 -7.09 -6.63 -8.72
N PHE A 135 -5.92 -6.96 -8.18
CA PHE A 135 -5.07 -8.04 -8.71
C PHE A 135 -5.73 -9.41 -8.57
N ALA A 136 -6.30 -9.73 -7.40
CA ALA A 136 -7.02 -10.98 -7.16
C ALA A 136 -8.17 -11.21 -8.16
N ALA A 137 -8.86 -10.14 -8.52
CA ALA A 137 -9.99 -10.20 -9.46
C ALA A 137 -9.54 -10.22 -10.94
N SER A 138 -8.39 -9.64 -11.26
CA SER A 138 -7.85 -9.59 -12.64
C SER A 138 -7.09 -10.85 -13.02
N ASN A 139 -6.53 -11.55 -12.04
CA ASN A 139 -5.69 -12.72 -12.25
C ASN A 139 -6.52 -14.00 -12.43
N SER A 140 -6.41 -14.61 -13.60
CA SER A 140 -7.15 -15.85 -13.92
C SER A 140 -6.38 -17.13 -13.59
N GLY A 141 -5.06 -17.06 -13.37
CA GLY A 141 -4.20 -18.24 -13.17
C GLY A 141 -3.50 -18.30 -11.81
N TRP A 142 -3.20 -19.51 -11.33
CA TRP A 142 -2.45 -19.72 -10.08
C TRP A 142 -1.03 -19.14 -10.12
N ILE A 143 -0.41 -19.09 -11.31
CA ILE A 143 0.91 -18.47 -11.52
C ILE A 143 0.88 -16.97 -11.20
N ASP A 144 -0.20 -16.28 -11.56
CA ASP A 144 -0.33 -14.85 -11.32
C ASP A 144 -0.52 -14.55 -9.83
N ASN A 145 -1.30 -15.39 -9.12
CA ASN A 145 -1.44 -15.29 -7.66
C ASN A 145 -0.11 -15.53 -6.93
N ILE A 146 0.67 -16.52 -7.36
CA ILE A 146 2.02 -16.75 -6.83
C ILE A 146 2.93 -15.54 -7.11
N GLY A 147 2.88 -15.00 -8.33
CA GLY A 147 3.64 -13.81 -8.71
C GLY A 147 3.28 -12.60 -7.85
N CYS A 148 1.99 -12.36 -7.61
CA CYS A 148 1.54 -11.28 -6.73
C CYS A 148 1.99 -11.51 -5.28
N LEU A 149 1.89 -12.73 -4.75
CA LEU A 149 2.33 -13.05 -3.40
C LEU A 149 3.84 -12.81 -3.24
N VAL A 150 4.66 -13.23 -4.22
CA VAL A 150 6.10 -12.95 -4.23
C VAL A 150 6.36 -11.45 -4.29
N GLY A 151 5.61 -10.70 -5.10
CA GLY A 151 5.69 -9.23 -5.14
C GLY A 151 5.36 -8.56 -3.80
N ILE A 152 4.33 -9.05 -3.09
CA ILE A 152 3.96 -8.60 -1.75
C ILE A 152 5.05 -8.94 -0.73
N VAL A 153 5.67 -10.12 -0.80
CA VAL A 153 6.79 -10.50 0.08
C VAL A 153 8.00 -9.61 -0.16
N LEU A 154 8.32 -9.31 -1.43
CA LEU A 154 9.39 -8.35 -1.78
C LEU A 154 9.09 -6.96 -1.23
N LEU A 155 7.84 -6.50 -1.32
CA LEU A 155 7.41 -5.25 -0.70
C LEU A 155 7.59 -5.29 0.83
N GLY A 156 7.21 -6.37 1.49
CA GLY A 156 7.44 -6.58 2.93
C GLY A 156 8.93 -6.47 3.30
N ALA A 157 9.81 -7.08 2.51
CA ALA A 157 11.25 -6.95 2.69
C ALA A 157 11.72 -5.50 2.54
N THR A 158 11.21 -4.77 1.53
CA THR A 158 11.51 -3.34 1.35
C THR A 158 10.99 -2.49 2.52
N ILE A 159 9.77 -2.73 3.02
CA ILE A 159 9.22 -2.07 4.20
C ILE A 159 10.15 -2.30 5.40
N TYR A 160 10.54 -3.55 5.66
CA TYR A 160 11.46 -3.86 6.75
C TYR A 160 12.77 -3.09 6.61
N LEU A 161 13.38 -3.08 5.42
CA LEU A 161 14.62 -2.35 5.15
C LEU A 161 14.45 -0.83 5.37
N CYS A 162 13.36 -0.24 4.85
CA CYS A 162 13.06 1.18 5.04
C CYS A 162 12.92 1.55 6.52
N LEU A 163 12.22 0.74 7.32
CA LEU A 163 12.03 1.01 8.75
C LEU A 163 13.29 0.72 9.57
N ALA A 164 14.00 -0.38 9.28
CA ALA A 164 15.22 -0.76 9.97
C ALA A 164 16.39 0.22 9.71
N LEU A 165 16.48 0.75 8.48
CA LEU A 165 17.50 1.71 8.06
C LEU A 165 16.99 3.16 8.07
N GLY A 166 15.82 3.42 8.66
CA GLY A 166 15.19 4.74 8.63
C GLY A 166 15.92 5.80 9.47
N GLU A 167 16.70 5.40 10.48
CA GLU A 167 17.43 6.29 11.38
C GLU A 167 18.38 7.26 10.66
N PRO A 168 19.31 6.80 9.81
CA PRO A 168 20.14 7.70 9.01
C PRO A 168 19.32 8.50 7.98
N LEU A 169 18.21 7.95 7.47
CA LEU A 169 17.37 8.61 6.48
C LEU A 169 16.69 9.85 7.07
N VAL A 170 16.20 9.75 8.32
CA VAL A 170 15.68 10.88 9.09
C VAL A 170 16.78 11.90 9.39
N GLY A 171 17.99 11.43 9.73
CA GLY A 171 19.15 12.29 10.03
C GLY A 171 19.67 13.09 8.83
N ILE A 172 19.68 12.49 7.63
CA ILE A 172 20.22 13.10 6.40
C ILE A 172 19.22 14.06 5.75
N LEU A 173 17.97 13.62 5.56
CA LEU A 173 16.95 14.40 4.85
C LEU A 173 16.29 15.46 5.73
N GLY A 174 16.30 15.27 7.05
CA GLY A 174 15.56 16.09 8.00
C GLY A 174 14.04 16.11 7.70
N LYS A 175 13.29 16.91 8.47
CA LYS A 175 11.84 17.04 8.30
C LYS A 175 11.46 17.60 6.91
N ASN A 176 12.24 18.55 6.40
CA ASN A 176 11.97 19.23 5.13
C ASN A 176 12.26 18.33 3.91
N GLY A 177 13.36 17.57 3.92
CA GLY A 177 13.72 16.66 2.82
C GLY A 177 12.78 15.47 2.73
N LEU A 178 12.35 14.90 3.87
CA LEU A 178 11.32 13.86 3.89
C LEU A 178 9.98 14.38 3.35
N GLY A 179 9.60 15.61 3.69
CA GLY A 179 8.41 16.26 3.14
C GLY A 179 8.49 16.44 1.61
N ALA A 180 9.63 16.91 1.10
CA ALA A 180 9.84 17.05 -0.34
C ALA A 180 9.77 15.71 -1.08
N LEU A 181 10.42 14.67 -0.53
CA LEU A 181 10.40 13.32 -1.09
C LEU A 181 8.97 12.74 -1.11
N ASN A 182 8.21 12.89 -0.01
CA ASN A 182 6.81 12.47 0.05
C ASN A 182 5.94 13.19 -0.99
N ARG A 183 6.18 14.47 -1.29
CA ARG A 183 5.44 15.18 -2.35
C ARG A 183 5.73 14.62 -3.74
N VAL A 184 6.98 14.29 -4.03
CA VAL A 184 7.38 13.69 -5.31
C VAL A 184 6.77 12.29 -5.46
N LEU A 185 6.83 11.46 -4.42
CA LEU A 185 6.15 10.16 -4.41
C LEU A 185 4.63 10.32 -4.56
N GLY A 186 4.04 11.30 -3.88
CA GLY A 186 2.62 11.63 -3.96
C GLY A 186 2.17 11.92 -5.38
N PHE A 187 2.96 12.67 -6.15
CA PHE A 187 2.67 12.93 -7.56
C PHE A 187 2.63 11.64 -8.41
N PHE A 188 3.59 10.73 -8.23
CA PHE A 188 3.58 9.45 -8.94
C PHE A 188 2.41 8.55 -8.52
N ILE A 189 2.07 8.53 -7.23
CA ILE A 189 0.91 7.78 -6.71
C ILE A 189 -0.39 8.33 -7.30
N LEU A 190 -0.51 9.65 -7.44
CA LEU A 190 -1.69 10.28 -8.06
C LEU A 190 -1.83 9.85 -9.53
N ALA A 191 -0.73 9.74 -10.27
CA ALA A 191 -0.76 9.23 -11.64
C ALA A 191 -1.25 7.76 -11.69
N ILE A 192 -0.78 6.91 -10.78
CA ILE A 192 -1.24 5.51 -10.66
C ILE A 192 -2.74 5.46 -10.31
N ALA A 193 -3.20 6.34 -9.43
CA ALA A 193 -4.61 6.44 -9.06
C ALA A 193 -5.49 6.77 -10.27
N VAL A 194 -5.07 7.76 -11.08
CA VAL A 194 -5.77 8.15 -12.32
C VAL A 194 -5.80 6.98 -13.30
N GLN A 195 -4.70 6.24 -13.45
CA GLN A 195 -4.65 5.04 -14.28
C GLN A 195 -5.69 3.99 -13.82
N PHE A 196 -5.77 3.73 -12.52
CA PHE A 196 -6.76 2.81 -11.94
C PHE A 196 -8.20 3.25 -12.22
N ILE A 197 -8.51 4.53 -12.06
CA ILE A 197 -9.84 5.08 -12.34
C ILE A 197 -10.17 4.98 -13.83
N ALA A 198 -9.21 5.30 -14.71
CA ALA A 198 -9.39 5.21 -16.15
C ALA A 198 -9.65 3.76 -16.60
N ASP A 199 -8.83 2.81 -16.15
CA ASP A 199 -8.99 1.39 -16.46
C ASP A 199 -10.33 0.86 -15.95
N GLY A 200 -10.73 1.24 -14.72
CA GLY A 200 -12.02 0.86 -14.17
C GLY A 200 -13.20 1.45 -14.95
N SER A 201 -13.11 2.72 -15.37
CA SER A 201 -14.14 3.39 -16.17
C SER A 201 -14.31 2.76 -17.54
N VAL A 202 -13.20 2.40 -18.21
CA VAL A 202 -13.24 1.68 -19.49
C VAL A 202 -13.88 0.31 -19.33
N THR A 203 -13.56 -0.43 -18.26
CA THR A 203 -14.19 -1.72 -17.96
C THR A 203 -15.71 -1.56 -17.78
N LEU A 204 -16.16 -0.59 -16.98
CA LEU A 204 -17.59 -0.34 -16.77
C LEU A 204 -18.33 0.05 -18.05
N LEU A 205 -17.73 0.91 -18.88
CA LEU A 205 -18.32 1.32 -20.15
C LEU A 205 -18.51 0.13 -21.11
N ARG A 206 -17.53 -0.78 -21.17
CA ARG A 206 -17.64 -1.99 -21.99
C ARG A 206 -18.71 -2.95 -21.47
N GLU A 207 -18.85 -3.07 -20.15
CA GLU A 207 -19.90 -3.89 -19.53
C GLU A 207 -21.31 -3.31 -19.76
N ALA A 208 -21.46 -1.99 -19.64
CA ALA A 208 -22.76 -1.33 -19.75
C ALA A 208 -23.23 -1.09 -21.20
N ALA A 209 -22.32 -0.90 -22.16
CA ALA A 209 -22.64 -0.53 -23.53
C ALA A 209 -21.79 -1.29 -24.57
N PRO A 210 -21.97 -2.62 -24.69
CA PRO A 210 -21.16 -3.47 -25.58
C PRO A 210 -21.27 -3.09 -27.07
N ASN A 211 -22.32 -2.38 -27.48
CA ASN A 211 -22.58 -2.01 -28.88
C ASN A 211 -21.99 -0.64 -29.29
N LEU A 212 -21.50 0.19 -28.36
CA LEU A 212 -21.00 1.55 -28.64
C LEU A 212 -19.50 1.61 -28.98
N LEU A 213 -18.75 0.53 -28.75
CA LEU A 213 -17.28 0.47 -28.88
C LEU A 213 -16.79 -0.55 -29.94
N ARG A 214 -17.61 -0.85 -30.96
CA ARG A 214 -17.16 -1.60 -32.15
C ARG A 214 -16.38 -0.71 -33.10
#